data_AF-A0A2D9SXX9-F1
#
_entry.id   AF-A0A2D9SXX9-F1
#
_cell.length_a   1.000
_cell.length_b   1.000
_cell.length_c   1.000
_cell.angle_alpha   90.00
_cell.angle_beta   90.00
_cell.angle_gamma   90.00
#
_symmetry.space_group_name_H-M   'P 1'
#
loop_
_entity.id
_entity.type
_entity.pdbx_description
1 polymer ?
#
loop_
_entity_poly.entity_id
_entity_poly.type
_entity_poly.pdbx_seq_one_letter_code
_entity_poly.pdbx_strand_id
1 'polypeptide(L)'
;MLSDRARFARQLLVPEIGEAGQAKLSATRFSVAALAPEAAAVARLYLERAGLREGDPDEVREAAREIPCAAGEDPAADALAGARFAVRTIRDTLDQA
;
A
#
# COMPACT_ATOMS: atom_id res chain seq x y z
N MET A 1 -13.32 -14.85 12.78
CA MET A 1 -12.31 -13.94 12.22
C MET A 1 -11.04 -14.07 13.05
N LEU A 2 -9.87 -14.21 12.42
CA LEU A 2 -8.59 -14.11 13.14
C LEU A 2 -8.47 -12.68 13.71
N SER A 3 -7.93 -12.53 14.93
CA SER A 3 -7.64 -11.21 15.48
C SER A 3 -6.59 -10.49 14.60
N ASP A 4 -6.58 -9.16 14.59
CA ASP A 4 -5.59 -8.38 13.81
C ASP A 4 -4.16 -8.79 14.17
N ARG A 5 -3.90 -9.09 15.45
CA ARG A 5 -2.62 -9.63 15.92
C ARG A 5 -2.25 -10.96 15.26
N ALA A 6 -3.21 -11.85 15.05
CA ALA A 6 -2.99 -13.12 14.36
C ALA A 6 -2.84 -12.94 12.84
N ARG A 7 -3.58 -11.99 12.24
CA ARG A 7 -3.46 -11.63 10.81
C ARG A 7 -2.08 -11.08 10.48
N PHE A 8 -1.54 -10.21 11.34
CA PHE A 8 -0.29 -9.49 11.11
C PHE A 8 0.91 -10.06 11.87
N ALA A 9 0.80 -11.24 12.47
CA ALA A 9 1.82 -11.84 13.34
C ALA A 9 3.24 -11.83 12.72
N ARG A 10 3.36 -12.07 11.41
CA ARG A 10 4.66 -12.04 10.72
C ARG A 10 5.21 -10.62 10.55
N GLN A 11 4.34 -9.64 10.30
CA GLN A 11 4.73 -8.24 10.13
C GLN A 11 5.14 -7.64 11.48
N LEU A 12 4.47 -8.02 12.58
CA LEU A 12 4.81 -7.59 13.93
C LEU A 12 6.23 -8.00 14.37
N LEU A 13 6.82 -9.03 13.74
CA LEU A 13 8.18 -9.48 14.00
C LEU A 13 9.25 -8.73 13.20
N VAL A 14 8.84 -7.89 12.23
CA VAL A 14 9.74 -7.02 11.48
C VAL A 14 10.07 -5.82 12.37
N PRO A 15 11.35 -5.59 12.75
CA PRO A 15 11.72 -4.53 13.69
C PRO A 15 11.23 -3.14 13.30
N GLU A 16 11.21 -2.84 12.01
CA GLU A 16 10.78 -1.56 11.44
C GLU A 16 9.26 -1.36 11.48
N ILE A 17 8.48 -2.44 11.63
CA ILE A 17 7.01 -2.38 11.71
C ILE A 17 6.58 -2.48 13.18
N GLY A 18 6.80 -3.63 13.82
CA GLY A 18 6.32 -3.88 15.18
C GLY A 18 4.82 -3.58 15.37
N GLU A 19 4.39 -3.49 16.63
CA GLU A 19 3.00 -3.16 16.98
C GLU A 19 2.63 -1.73 16.57
N ALA A 20 3.54 -0.78 16.82
CA ALA A 20 3.29 0.64 16.56
C ALA A 20 3.17 0.92 15.06
N GLY A 21 4.06 0.38 14.23
CA GLY A 21 3.99 0.51 12.78
C GLY A 21 2.76 -0.20 12.21
N GLN A 22 2.39 -1.38 12.72
CA GLN A 22 1.17 -2.04 12.28
C GLN A 22 -0.09 -1.23 12.63
N ALA A 23 -0.12 -0.57 13.79
CA ALA A 23 -1.20 0.32 14.17
C ALA A 23 -1.29 1.53 13.21
N LYS A 24 -0.16 2.13 12.83
CA LYS A 24 -0.11 3.20 11.81
C LYS A 24 -0.66 2.70 10.47
N LEU A 25 -0.12 1.60 9.95
CA LEU A 25 -0.58 1.01 8.67
C LEU A 25 -2.08 0.75 8.68
N SER A 26 -2.63 0.23 9.77
CA SER A 26 -4.05 -0.10 9.89
C SER A 26 -4.97 1.13 10.00
N ALA A 27 -4.43 2.27 10.42
CA ALA A 27 -5.13 3.55 10.48
C ALA A 27 -5.05 4.34 9.16
N THR A 28 -4.06 4.04 8.33
CA THR A 28 -3.81 4.76 7.08
C THR A 28 -4.73 4.31 5.94
N ARG A 29 -5.21 5.29 5.17
CA ARG A 29 -5.95 5.09 3.93
C ARG A 29 -5.05 5.32 2.72
N PHE A 30 -5.26 4.57 1.64
CA PHE A 30 -4.56 4.75 0.36
C PHE A 30 -5.56 4.96 -0.79
N SER A 31 -5.09 5.51 -1.92
CA SER A 31 -5.85 5.55 -3.17
C SER A 31 -4.95 5.15 -4.34
N VAL A 32 -5.49 4.34 -5.24
CA VAL A 32 -4.82 3.90 -6.48
C VAL A 32 -5.40 4.56 -7.73
N ALA A 33 -6.20 5.62 -7.58
CA ALA A 33 -6.92 6.25 -8.68
C ALA A 33 -6.02 6.80 -9.81
N ALA A 34 -4.75 7.11 -9.51
CA ALA A 34 -3.79 7.59 -10.51
C ALA A 34 -3.01 6.46 -11.23
N LEU A 35 -3.22 5.19 -10.85
CA LEU A 35 -2.53 4.05 -11.46
C LEU A 35 -3.35 3.46 -12.62
N ALA A 36 -2.65 2.84 -13.58
CA ALA A 36 -3.31 1.98 -14.56
C ALA A 36 -3.99 0.78 -13.85
N PRO A 37 -5.07 0.20 -14.41
CA PRO A 37 -5.87 -0.83 -13.76
C PRO A 37 -5.07 -2.04 -13.24
N GLU A 38 -4.10 -2.52 -14.02
CA GLU A 38 -3.25 -3.67 -13.73
C GLU A 38 -2.29 -3.35 -12.56
N ALA A 39 -1.67 -2.18 -12.59
CA ALA A 39 -0.83 -1.68 -11.50
C ALA A 39 -1.65 -1.43 -10.23
N ALA A 40 -2.87 -0.88 -10.36
CA ALA A 40 -3.79 -0.66 -9.25
C ALA A 40 -4.17 -1.97 -8.55
N ALA A 41 -4.42 -3.05 -9.31
CA ALA A 41 -4.73 -4.35 -8.76
C ALA A 41 -3.57 -4.92 -7.91
N VAL A 42 -2.33 -4.81 -8.40
CA VAL A 42 -1.14 -5.24 -7.65
C VAL A 42 -0.91 -4.36 -6.43
N ALA A 43 -1.06 -3.04 -6.56
CA ALA A 43 -0.92 -2.11 -5.45
C ALA A 43 -1.92 -2.43 -4.31
N ARG A 44 -3.21 -2.59 -4.64
CA ARG A 44 -4.26 -2.98 -3.68
C ARG A 44 -3.89 -4.25 -2.94
N LEU A 45 -3.49 -5.29 -3.67
CA LEU A 45 -3.12 -6.58 -3.07
C LEU A 45 -2.03 -6.42 -1.99
N TYR A 46 -0.99 -5.63 -2.26
CA TYR A 46 0.09 -5.43 -1.29
C TYR A 46 -0.36 -4.58 -0.11
N LEU A 47 -1.07 -3.47 -0.37
CA LEU A 47 -1.47 -2.50 0.64
C LEU A 47 -2.50 -3.08 1.62
N GLU A 48 -3.50 -3.81 1.13
CA GLU A 48 -4.49 -4.49 1.97
C GLU A 48 -3.87 -5.61 2.83
N ARG A 49 -2.83 -6.28 2.31
CA ARG A 49 -2.08 -7.29 3.05
C ARG A 49 -1.15 -6.68 4.10
N ALA A 50 -0.67 -5.46 3.87
CA ALA A 50 0.04 -4.66 4.88
C ALA A 50 -0.91 -4.08 5.94
N GLY A 51 -2.21 -4.05 5.68
CA GLY A 51 -3.24 -3.64 6.63
C GLY A 51 -3.84 -2.26 6.35
N LEU A 52 -3.36 -1.54 5.32
CA LEU A 52 -3.97 -0.28 4.90
C LEU A 52 -5.35 -0.54 4.28
N ARG A 53 -6.17 0.51 4.22
CA ARG A 53 -7.51 0.46 3.63
C ARG A 53 -7.62 1.41 2.46
N GLU A 54 -8.29 1.00 1.39
CA GLU A 54 -8.57 1.94 0.30
C GLU A 54 -9.58 2.99 0.81
N GLY A 55 -9.25 4.26 0.60
CA GLY A 55 -10.08 5.41 0.94
C GLY A 55 -10.61 6.11 -0.30
N ASP A 56 -11.47 7.09 -0.09
CA ASP A 56 -11.94 7.94 -1.18
C ASP A 56 -10.75 8.69 -1.82
N PRO A 57 -10.58 8.65 -3.16
CA PRO A 57 -9.54 9.41 -3.86
C PRO A 57 -9.48 10.90 -3.50
N ASP A 58 -10.62 11.53 -3.19
CA ASP A 58 -10.67 12.94 -2.81
C ASP A 58 -10.18 13.18 -1.36
N GLU A 59 -10.23 12.16 -0.50
CA GLU A 59 -9.71 12.20 0.87
C GLU A 59 -8.20 11.90 0.95
N VAL A 60 -7.66 11.12 0.02
CA VAL A 60 -6.28 10.56 0.07
C VAL A 60 -5.28 11.31 -0.83
N ARG A 61 -5.60 12.58 -1.15
CA ARG A 61 -5.16 13.36 -2.32
C ARG A 61 -3.66 13.56 -2.61
N GLU A 62 -2.74 13.09 -1.77
CA GLU A 62 -1.31 13.46 -1.86
C GLU A 62 -0.35 12.34 -2.31
N ALA A 63 -0.67 11.05 -2.11
CA ALA A 63 0.31 9.97 -2.34
C ALA A 63 0.51 9.56 -3.82
N ALA A 64 -0.45 9.90 -4.70
CA ALA A 64 -0.54 9.30 -6.03
C ALA A 64 0.17 10.08 -7.16
N ARG A 65 0.72 11.27 -6.87
CA ARG A 65 1.08 12.25 -7.91
C ARG A 65 2.35 11.96 -8.71
N GLU A 66 3.13 10.93 -8.39
CA GLU A 66 4.49 10.79 -8.93
C GLU A 66 4.86 9.41 -9.47
N ILE A 67 3.91 8.49 -9.66
CA ILE A 67 4.25 7.20 -10.25
C ILE A 67 3.82 7.21 -11.72
N PRO A 68 4.75 7.38 -12.67
CA PRO A 68 4.44 7.23 -14.07
C PRO A 68 4.02 5.78 -14.31
N CYS A 69 2.71 5.57 -14.40
CA CYS A 69 2.14 4.34 -14.92
C CYS A 69 1.76 4.64 -16.37
N ALA A 70 2.75 4.59 -17.27
CA ALA A 70 2.39 4.40 -18.67
C ALA A 70 1.68 3.04 -18.73
N ALA A 71 0.41 3.01 -19.15
CA ALA A 71 -0.29 1.76 -19.40
C ALA A 71 0.57 0.94 -20.36
N GLY A 72 1.24 -0.08 -19.85
CA GLY A 72 2.25 -0.79 -20.61
C GLY A 72 1.61 -1.86 -21.47
N GLU A 73 2.14 -2.07 -22.67
CA GLU A 73 1.90 -3.30 -23.43
C GLU A 73 2.53 -4.53 -22.72
N ASP A 74 3.31 -4.31 -21.64
CA ASP A 74 4.01 -5.30 -20.83
C ASP A 74 3.38 -5.47 -19.43
N PRO A 75 2.66 -6.57 -19.18
CA PRO A 75 2.05 -6.87 -17.88
C PRO A 75 3.05 -6.93 -16.71
N ALA A 76 4.31 -7.30 -16.96
CA ALA A 76 5.32 -7.37 -15.92
C ALA A 76 5.74 -5.97 -15.43
N ALA A 77 5.80 -5.00 -16.36
CA ALA A 77 6.09 -3.61 -16.04
C ALA A 77 4.97 -2.98 -15.18
N ASP A 78 3.71 -3.24 -15.51
CA ASP A 78 2.56 -2.74 -14.75
C ASP A 78 2.51 -3.36 -13.34
N ALA A 79 2.75 -4.66 -13.22
CA ALA A 79 2.83 -5.31 -11.93
C ALA A 79 3.94 -4.72 -11.05
N LEU A 80 5.11 -4.44 -11.64
CA LEU A 80 6.22 -3.82 -10.92
C LEU A 80 5.91 -2.37 -10.52
N ALA A 81 5.22 -1.61 -11.37
CA ALA A 81 4.76 -0.26 -11.05
C ALA A 81 3.82 -0.26 -9.83
N GLY A 82 2.83 -1.17 -9.82
CA GLY A 82 1.92 -1.36 -8.69
C GLY A 82 2.64 -1.78 -7.40
N ALA A 83 3.59 -2.71 -7.48
CA ALA A 83 4.38 -3.14 -6.33
C ALA A 83 5.25 -1.99 -5.76
N ARG A 84 5.88 -1.20 -6.63
CA ARG A 84 6.68 -0.03 -6.23
C ARG A 84 5.82 1.03 -5.55
N PHE A 85 4.63 1.30 -6.08
CA PHE A 85 3.65 2.17 -5.44
C PHE A 85 3.32 1.72 -4.02
N ALA A 86 3.03 0.43 -3.85
CA ALA A 86 2.66 -0.13 -2.56
C ALA A 86 3.81 -0.02 -1.55
N VAL A 87 5.03 -0.37 -1.96
CA VAL A 87 6.22 -0.29 -1.09
C VAL A 87 6.51 1.15 -0.66
N ARG A 88 6.45 2.11 -1.58
CA ARG A 88 6.62 3.54 -1.25
C ARG A 88 5.56 3.99 -0.24
N THR A 89 4.29 3.69 -0.50
CA THR A 89 3.18 4.05 0.40
C THR A 89 3.34 3.45 1.81
N ILE A 90 3.74 2.18 1.91
CA ILE A 90 3.99 1.52 3.20
C ILE A 90 5.13 2.22 3.94
N ARG A 91 6.23 2.49 3.25
CA ARG A 91 7.39 3.16 3.84
C ARG A 91 7.04 4.57 4.32
N ASP A 92 6.40 5.37 3.46
CA ASP A 92 6.00 6.74 3.80
C ASP A 92 5.05 6.75 5.01
N THR A 93 4.19 5.73 5.15
CA THR A 93 3.32 5.56 6.32
C THR A 93 4.09 5.25 7.61
N LEU A 94 5.12 4.41 7.53
CA LEU A 94 5.94 4.04 8.69
C LEU A 94 6.86 5.18 9.13
N ASP A 95 7.37 5.95 8.17
CA ASP A 95 8.31 7.07 8.37
C ASP A 95 7.63 8.37 8.90
N GLN A 96 6.30 8.49 8.83
CA GLN A 96 5.56 9.61 9.45
C GLN A 96 5.63 9.52 10.99
N ALA A 97 6.42 10.42 11.60
CA ALA A 97 6.62 10.55 13.04
C ALA A 97 5.47 11.29 13.74
#